data_AF-V4Q7G8-F1
#
_entry.id   AF-V4Q7G8-F1
#
_cell.length_a   1.000
_cell.length_b   1.000
_cell.length_c   1.000
_cell.angle_alpha   90.00
_cell.angle_beta   90.00
_cell.angle_gamma   90.00
#
_symmetry.space_group_name_H-M   'P 1'
#
loop_
_entity.id
_entity.type
_entity.pdbx_description
1 polymer ?
#
loop_
_entity_poly.entity_id
_entity_poly.type
_entity_poly.pdbx_seq_one_letter_code
_entity_poly.pdbx_strand_id
1 'polypeptide(L)'
;MVRILRSHLFKRQVLELTADYRQRAGSPVALKFVGQLDDAVNFIAKRPTACPVYIWLEGKEFRKWVLKDFPVSVFFRLADDAAITLEALYAQRMNIAARLPKDMESSSVALDYGTRRIFRL
;
A
#
# COMPACT_ATOMS: atom_id res chain seq x y z
N MET A 1 19.48 -6.88 4.36
CA MET A 1 18.25 -6.35 4.99
C MET A 1 17.39 -5.75 3.90
N VAL A 2 16.16 -6.24 3.71
CA VAL A 2 15.28 -5.78 2.62
C VAL A 2 14.78 -4.36 2.92
N ARG A 3 14.91 -3.45 1.95
CA ARG A 3 14.43 -2.07 2.10
C ARG A 3 12.92 -2.02 1.84
N ILE A 4 12.14 -1.57 2.81
CA ILE A 4 10.68 -1.35 2.66
C ILE A 4 10.42 0.12 2.34
N LEU A 5 9.85 0.36 1.16
CA LEU A 5 9.32 1.65 0.74
C LEU A 5 7.80 1.65 0.91
N ARG A 6 7.24 2.78 1.34
CA ARG A 6 5.78 2.97 1.50
C ARG A 6 5.35 4.09 0.59
N SER A 7 4.46 3.80 -0.36
CA SER A 7 3.90 4.81 -1.26
C SER A 7 3.11 5.87 -0.47
N HIS A 8 2.86 7.01 -1.10
CA HIS A 8 2.00 8.04 -0.50
C HIS A 8 0.57 7.52 -0.25
N LEU A 9 0.00 6.81 -1.23
CA LEU A 9 -1.33 6.20 -1.13
C LEU A 9 -1.43 5.23 0.04
N PHE A 10 -0.46 4.33 0.18
CA PHE A 10 -0.40 3.38 1.28
C PHE A 10 -0.41 4.10 2.64
N LYS A 11 0.45 5.12 2.82
CA LYS A 11 0.51 5.88 4.07
C LYS A 11 -0.82 6.56 4.39
N ARG A 12 -1.45 7.19 3.39
CA ARG A 12 -2.75 7.85 3.54
C ARG A 12 -3.84 6.85 3.97
N GLN A 13 -3.93 5.72 3.28
CA GLN A 13 -4.95 4.69 3.57
C GLN A 13 -4.76 4.07 4.96
N VAL A 14 -3.53 3.90 5.44
CA VAL A 14 -3.29 3.43 6.82
C VAL A 14 -3.90 4.39 7.83
N LEU A 15 -3.71 5.70 7.65
CA LEU A 15 -4.27 6.71 8.55
C LEU A 15 -5.80 6.72 8.50
N GLU A 16 -6.36 6.73 7.30
CA GLU A 16 -7.82 6.73 7.07
C GLU A 16 -8.49 5.48 7.68
N LEU A 17 -7.99 4.28 7.37
CA LEU A 17 -8.56 3.04 7.88
C LEU A 17 -8.41 2.91 9.40
N THR A 18 -7.28 3.34 9.96
CA THR A 18 -7.07 3.32 11.42
C THR A 18 -8.05 4.27 12.13
N ALA A 19 -8.25 5.47 11.57
CA ALA A 19 -9.23 6.43 12.08
C ALA A 19 -10.66 5.87 11.99
N ASP A 20 -11.01 5.27 10.85
CA ASP A 20 -12.32 4.63 10.63
C ASP A 20 -12.58 3.49 11.61
N TYR A 21 -11.62 2.58 11.81
CA TYR A 21 -11.75 1.50 12.80
C TYR A 21 -11.92 2.06 14.21
N ARG A 22 -11.17 3.10 14.57
CA ARG A 22 -11.29 3.74 15.88
C ARG A 22 -12.66 4.36 16.07
N GLN A 23 -13.18 5.06 15.07
CA GLN A 23 -14.46 5.74 15.15
C GLN A 23 -15.64 4.76 15.20
N ARG A 24 -15.59 3.68 14.41
CA ARG A 24 -16.72 2.74 14.26
C ARG A 24 -16.72 1.60 15.27
N ALA A 25 -15.54 1.10 15.64
CA ALA A 25 -15.38 -0.12 16.44
C ALA A 25 -14.54 0.10 17.72
N GLY A 26 -14.04 1.32 17.94
CA GLY A 26 -13.28 1.70 19.12
C GLY A 26 -11.77 1.48 19.01
N SER A 27 -11.05 2.10 19.93
CA SER A 27 -9.58 2.08 19.97
C SER A 27 -8.95 0.67 20.00
N PRO A 28 -9.49 -0.33 20.73
CA PRO A 28 -8.88 -1.67 20.76
C PRO A 28 -8.84 -2.34 19.37
N VAL A 29 -9.88 -2.16 18.56
CA VAL A 29 -9.95 -2.73 17.20
C VAL A 29 -8.97 -2.02 16.27
N ALA A 30 -8.86 -0.69 16.37
CA ALA A 30 -7.89 0.09 15.60
C ALA A 30 -6.44 -0.31 15.91
N LEU A 31 -6.11 -0.53 17.19
CA LEU A 31 -4.78 -1.02 17.59
C LEU A 31 -4.51 -2.43 17.07
N LYS A 32 -5.51 -3.32 17.13
CA LYS A 32 -5.40 -4.66 16.54
C LYS A 32 -5.14 -4.60 15.03
N PHE A 33 -5.79 -3.67 14.32
CA PHE A 33 -5.56 -3.46 12.88
C PHE A 33 -4.11 -3.05 12.59
N VAL A 34 -3.59 -2.05 13.31
CA VAL A 34 -2.21 -1.59 13.14
C VAL A 34 -1.23 -2.72 13.44
N GLY A 35 -1.44 -3.48 14.52
CA GLY A 35 -0.60 -4.63 14.86
C GLY A 35 -0.59 -5.71 13.77
N GLN A 36 -1.76 -6.06 13.21
CA GLN A 36 -1.86 -7.01 12.11
C GLN A 36 -1.19 -6.50 10.82
N LEU A 37 -1.26 -5.19 10.57
CA LEU A 37 -0.56 -4.58 9.45
C LEU A 37 0.95 -4.65 9.62
N ASP A 38 1.47 -4.36 10.81
CA ASP A 38 2.90 -4.46 11.10
C ASP A 38 3.40 -5.91 10.99
N ASP A 39 2.65 -6.88 11.50
CA ASP A 39 2.95 -8.31 11.36
C ASP A 39 3.01 -8.72 9.89
N ALA A 40 2.05 -8.26 9.07
CA ALA A 40 2.03 -8.52 7.64
C ALA A 40 3.23 -7.89 6.92
N VAL A 41 3.58 -6.65 7.22
CA VAL A 41 4.76 -5.98 6.63
C VAL A 41 6.05 -6.70 7.03
N ASN A 42 6.17 -7.14 8.28
CA ASN A 42 7.30 -7.92 8.77
C ASN A 42 7.39 -9.29 8.06
N PHE A 43 6.26 -9.95 7.81
CA PHE A 43 6.22 -11.19 7.04
C PHE A 43 6.65 -10.97 5.59
N ILE A 44 6.08 -9.96 4.92
CA ILE A 44 6.42 -9.58 3.53
C ILE A 44 7.91 -9.26 3.40
N ALA A 45 8.49 -8.54 4.36
CA ALA A 45 9.91 -8.20 4.37
C ALA A 45 10.83 -9.43 4.45
N LYS A 46 10.41 -10.48 5.18
CA LYS A 46 11.19 -11.71 5.37
C LYS A 46 10.96 -12.73 4.26
N ARG A 47 9.76 -12.80 3.71
CA ARG A 47 9.31 -13.85 2.77
C ARG A 47 8.45 -13.26 1.63
N PRO A 48 8.97 -12.32 0.84
CA PRO A 48 8.18 -11.66 -0.20
C PRO A 48 7.64 -12.64 -1.26
N THR A 49 8.44 -13.65 -1.61
CA THR A 49 8.10 -14.66 -2.62
C THR A 49 7.04 -15.66 -2.16
N ALA A 50 6.80 -15.77 -0.85
CA ALA A 50 5.73 -16.59 -0.29
C ALA A 50 4.34 -15.94 -0.42
N CYS A 51 4.28 -14.64 -0.75
CA CYS A 51 3.03 -13.95 -1.02
C CYS A 51 2.59 -14.24 -2.47
N PRO A 52 1.31 -14.58 -2.71
CA PRO A 52 0.85 -14.90 -4.06
C PRO A 52 0.96 -13.70 -5.01
N VAL A 53 1.33 -13.99 -6.25
CA VAL A 53 1.27 -13.03 -7.35
C VAL A 53 -0.19 -12.73 -7.65
N TYR A 54 -0.53 -11.45 -7.70
CA TYR A 54 -1.89 -11.00 -7.99
C TYR A 54 -2.04 -10.61 -9.46
N ILE A 55 -1.12 -9.80 -9.99
CA ILE A 55 -1.17 -9.34 -11.38
C ILE A 55 0.22 -8.91 -11.86
N TRP A 56 0.40 -8.93 -13.17
CA TRP A 56 1.53 -8.30 -13.86
C TRP A 56 1.03 -7.04 -14.59
N LEU A 57 1.62 -5.88 -14.31
CA LEU A 57 1.27 -4.62 -14.96
C LEU A 57 2.55 -3.90 -15.39
N GLU A 58 2.62 -3.48 -16.66
CA GLU A 58 3.78 -2.76 -17.22
C GLU A 58 5.12 -3.46 -16.97
N GLY A 59 5.14 -4.80 -17.06
CA GLY A 59 6.33 -5.61 -16.78
C GLY A 59 6.70 -5.75 -15.30
N LYS A 60 5.90 -5.20 -14.37
CA LYS A 60 6.12 -5.31 -12.92
C LYS A 60 5.20 -6.36 -12.31
N GLU A 61 5.77 -7.22 -11.47
CA GLU A 61 5.04 -8.22 -10.71
C GLU A 61 4.47 -7.60 -9.42
N PHE A 62 3.15 -7.63 -9.29
CA PHE A 62 2.47 -7.19 -8.09
C PHE A 62 1.91 -8.38 -7.31
N ARG A 63 2.10 -8.30 -6.00
CA ARG A 63 1.72 -9.32 -5.02
C ARG A 63 0.74 -8.76 -4.02
N LYS A 64 -0.01 -9.67 -3.39
CA LYS A 64 -1.03 -9.33 -2.40
C LYS A 64 -0.90 -10.22 -1.18
N TRP A 65 -1.07 -9.63 0.00
CA TRP A 65 -1.18 -10.37 1.26
C TRP A 65 -2.42 -9.94 2.03
N VAL A 66 -3.25 -10.90 2.45
CA VAL A 66 -4.48 -10.61 3.20
C VAL A 66 -4.15 -10.46 4.67
N LEU A 67 -4.65 -9.39 5.32
CA LEU A 67 -4.51 -9.23 6.75
C LEU A 67 -5.40 -10.23 7.48
N LYS A 68 -4.87 -10.83 8.55
CA LYS A 68 -5.66 -11.70 9.41
C LYS A 68 -6.68 -10.86 10.18
N ASP A 69 -7.90 -11.38 10.33
CA ASP A 69 -9.03 -10.75 11.04
C ASP A 69 -9.56 -9.43 10.45
N PHE A 70 -9.01 -8.94 9.35
CA PHE A 70 -9.45 -7.71 8.69
C PHE A 70 -9.70 -7.96 7.20
N PRO A 71 -10.80 -7.43 6.61
CA PRO A 71 -11.12 -7.59 5.20
C PRO A 71 -10.26 -6.69 4.30
N VAL A 72 -8.98 -6.53 4.64
CA VAL A 72 -8.02 -5.64 3.99
C VAL A 72 -6.82 -6.46 3.53
N SER A 73 -6.18 -6.05 2.45
CA SER A 73 -5.00 -6.69 1.92
C SER A 73 -3.95 -5.66 1.57
N VAL A 74 -2.69 -6.00 1.87
CA VAL A 74 -1.51 -5.25 1.47
C VAL A 74 -1.18 -5.60 0.03
N PHE A 75 -1.14 -4.58 -0.82
CA PHE A 75 -0.74 -4.69 -2.21
C PHE A 75 0.64 -4.07 -2.39
N PHE A 76 1.55 -4.82 -3.00
CA PHE A 76 2.96 -4.44 -3.07
C PHE A 76 3.64 -5.03 -4.30
N ARG A 77 4.82 -4.52 -4.62
CA ARG A 77 5.69 -5.07 -5.67
C ARG A 77 7.12 -5.20 -5.20
N LEU A 78 7.84 -6.09 -5.87
CA LEU A 78 9.29 -6.21 -5.74
C LEU A 78 9.94 -5.24 -6.74
N ALA A 79 10.91 -4.47 -6.28
CA ALA A 79 11.76 -3.64 -7.12
C ALA A 79 13.08 -4.36 -7.37
N ASP A 80 13.73 -4.02 -8.49
CA ASP A 80 14.92 -4.72 -9.00
C ASP A 80 16.10 -4.70 -8.00
N ASP A 81 16.20 -3.67 -7.14
CA ASP A 81 17.25 -3.51 -6.12
C ASP A 81 16.97 -4.23 -4.78
N ALA A 82 16.23 -5.35 -4.81
CA ALA A 82 15.79 -6.07 -3.59
C ALA A 82 15.00 -5.21 -2.58
N ALA A 83 14.37 -4.13 -3.07
CA ALA A 83 13.46 -3.31 -2.28
C ALA A 83 12.01 -3.77 -2.50
N ILE A 84 11.19 -3.64 -1.47
CA ILE A 84 9.74 -3.89 -1.56
C ILE A 84 9.03 -2.56 -1.46
N THR A 85 8.15 -2.27 -2.42
CA THR A 85 7.29 -1.08 -2.37
C THR A 85 5.89 -1.50 -1.98
N LEU A 86 5.43 -1.05 -0.80
CA LEU A 86 4.04 -1.17 -0.36
C LEU A 86 3.23 -0.08 -1.07
N GLU A 87 2.38 -0.49 -2.00
CA GLU A 87 1.71 0.41 -2.95
C GLU A 87 0.36 0.88 -2.42
N ALA A 88 -0.44 -0.02 -1.84
CA ALA A 88 -1.78 0.31 -1.36
C ALA A 88 -2.34 -0.72 -0.38
N LEU A 89 -3.44 -0.36 0.27
CA LEU A 89 -4.35 -1.22 0.98
C LEU A 89 -5.66 -1.32 0.20
N TYR A 90 -6.13 -2.55 -0.03
CA TYR A 90 -7.39 -2.81 -0.74
C TYR A 90 -8.29 -3.73 0.06
N ALA A 91 -9.61 -3.59 -0.13
CA ALA A 91 -10.55 -4.56 0.42
C ALA A 91 -10.30 -5.95 -0.19
N GLN A 92 -10.44 -7.01 0.60
CA GLN A 92 -10.04 -8.37 0.22
C GLN A 92 -10.71 -8.85 -1.09
N ARG A 93 -11.99 -8.54 -1.30
CA ARG A 93 -12.80 -8.96 -2.46
C ARG A 93 -12.80 -7.96 -3.63
N MET A 94 -11.99 -6.92 -3.54
CA MET A 94 -11.96 -5.87 -4.54
C MET A 94 -11.27 -6.36 -5.83
N ASN A 95 -11.84 -6.04 -6.99
CA ASN A 95 -11.15 -6.21 -8.27
C ASN A 95 -10.15 -5.05 -8.44
N ILE A 96 -8.91 -5.30 -8.01
CA ILE A 96 -7.86 -4.28 -7.94
C ILE A 96 -7.33 -3.94 -9.35
N ALA A 97 -7.30 -4.92 -10.25
CA ALA A 97 -6.84 -4.75 -11.64
C ALA A 97 -7.58 -3.63 -12.38
N ALA A 98 -8.88 -3.45 -12.12
CA ALA A 98 -9.69 -2.42 -12.75
C ALA A 98 -9.53 -1.00 -12.16
N ARG A 99 -8.91 -0.85 -10.98
CA ARG A 99 -8.78 0.45 -10.27
C ARG A 99 -7.34 0.96 -10.19
N LEU A 100 -6.36 0.07 -10.28
CA LEU A 100 -4.93 0.38 -10.23
C LEU A 100 -4.50 1.57 -11.11
N PRO A 101 -4.90 1.65 -12.39
CA PRO A 101 -4.51 2.78 -13.24
C PRO A 101 -4.92 4.15 -12.64
N LYS A 102 -6.16 4.26 -12.15
CA LYS A 102 -6.71 5.50 -11.58
C LYS A 102 -6.08 5.87 -10.23
N ASP A 103 -5.79 4.86 -9.40
CA ASP A 103 -5.21 5.07 -8.07
C ASP A 103 -3.73 5.47 -8.15
N MET A 104 -3.00 4.94 -9.15
CA MET A 104 -1.60 5.29 -9.42
C MET A 104 -1.47 6.68 -10.05
N GLU A 105 -2.33 7.06 -11.00
CA GLU A 105 -2.38 8.42 -11.56
C GLU A 105 -2.70 9.47 -10.48
N SER A 106 -3.64 9.19 -9.58
CA SER A 106 -3.98 10.10 -8.49
C SER A 106 -2.83 10.30 -7.48
N SER A 107 -1.85 9.40 -7.48
CA SER A 107 -0.66 9.46 -6.62
C SER A 107 0.53 10.14 -7.29
N SER A 108 0.57 10.23 -8.62
CA SER A 108 1.60 10.96 -9.38
C SER A 108 1.26 12.44 -9.57
N VAL A 109 -0.03 12.80 -9.62
CA VAL A 109 -0.48 14.20 -9.80
C VAL A 109 -0.14 15.10 -8.60
N ALA A 110 0.12 14.53 -7.41
CA ALA A 110 0.52 15.31 -6.23
C ALA A 110 1.97 15.85 -6.28
N LEU A 111 2.78 15.49 -7.29
CA LEU A 111 4.15 15.97 -7.46
C LEU A 111 4.32 17.09 -8.50
N ASP A 112 3.25 17.51 -9.20
CA ASP A 112 3.34 18.52 -10.27
C ASP A 112 2.73 19.90 -9.90
N TYR A 113 2.56 20.18 -8.61
CA TYR A 113 2.17 21.51 -8.11
C TYR A 113 3.30 22.21 -7.31
N GLY A 114 4.55 21.91 -7.64
CA GLY A 114 5.71 22.40 -6.88
C GLY A 114 6.88 22.96 -7.67
N THR A 115 6.85 23.02 -9.01
CA THR A 115 7.98 23.58 -9.78
C THR A 115 7.57 24.19 -11.13
N ARG A 116 6.88 25.33 -11.13
CA ARG A 116 7.04 26.31 -12.22
C ARG A 116 7.48 27.65 -11.66
N ARG A 117 8.80 27.71 -11.48
CA ARG A 117 9.71 28.83 -11.74
C ARG A 117 9.07 30.22 -11.68
N ILE A 118 9.36 30.88 -10.57
CA ILE A 118 9.90 32.23 -10.59
C ILE A 118 11.15 32.20 -11.49
N PHE A 119 11.11 32.86 -12.65
CA PHE A 119 12.24 33.55 -13.29
C PHE A 119 11.71 34.57 -14.31
N ARG A 120 11.64 35.82 -13.84
CA ARG A 120 11.92 37.12 -14.49
C ARG A 120 12.11 37.13 -16.03
N LEU A 121 11.38 38.01 -16.71
CA LEU A 121 11.85 39.34 -17.16
C LEU A 121 10.66 40.31 -17.19
#